data_AF-A0A7C5AH55-F1
#
_entry.id   AF-A0A7C5AH55-F1
#
_cell.length_a   1.000
_cell.length_b   1.000
_cell.length_c   1.000
_cell.angle_alpha   90.00
_cell.angle_beta   90.00
_cell.angle_gamma   90.00
#
_symmetry.space_group_name_H-M   'P 1'
#
loop_
_entity.id
_entity.type
_entity.pdbx_description
1 polymer ?
#
loop_
_entity_poly.entity_id
_entity_poly.type
_entity_poly.pdbx_seq_one_letter_code
_entity_poly.pdbx_strand_id
1 'polypeptide(L)'
;MAAVRKDLFPRTEVGGVSVSRLIIGTNWMLGYSHRSPAQDCMITRRHSKPEAIADVVEVFLREGVDTVMGLFSNRPHVLDGFRMAEERVGRKLIIIDTPPINVNDSAAARREAEAMIAESRRNGATFCFPHHSCAEQLVNKNKQTMDRLPDYLKMIRDHGMIPGLSAHMPELIIYSDQNGYDVETYIQIFNAIGFLMQVEVEYIHRIIWGAKKPVMTIKPMAAGRLTPFVGLTFSWNAIRPCDMVTVGCMTPADAAEVVEISRAALEHRPPELSGRASPKKTEIMK
;
A
#
# COMPACT_ATOMS: atom_id res chain seq x y z
N MET A 1 12.23 30.72 -1.97
CA MET A 1 11.16 30.25 -2.88
C MET A 1 11.64 28.94 -3.47
N ALA A 2 11.05 27.81 -3.08
CA ALA A 2 11.40 26.52 -3.66
C ALA A 2 11.04 26.55 -5.16
N ALA A 3 11.98 26.15 -6.01
CA ALA A 3 11.72 25.98 -7.43
C ALA A 3 10.48 25.09 -7.59
N VAL A 4 9.51 25.52 -8.41
CA VAL A 4 8.39 24.68 -8.82
C VAL A 4 8.99 23.47 -9.55
N ARG A 5 9.03 22.32 -8.88
CA ARG A 5 9.58 21.07 -9.43
C ARG A 5 8.69 20.61 -10.59
N LYS A 6 9.33 20.28 -11.72
CA LYS A 6 8.68 20.20 -13.05
C LYS A 6 8.02 18.85 -13.36
N ASP A 7 8.41 17.77 -12.69
CA ASP A 7 8.00 16.40 -13.02
C ASP A 7 7.24 15.69 -11.87
N LEU A 8 6.12 15.06 -12.22
CA LEU A 8 5.30 14.25 -11.30
C LEU A 8 6.02 12.96 -10.88
N PHE A 9 5.57 12.32 -9.80
CA PHE A 9 6.17 11.07 -9.33
C PHE A 9 6.05 9.95 -10.38
N PRO A 10 7.09 9.11 -10.58
CA PRO A 10 7.06 8.01 -11.55
C PRO A 10 5.85 7.09 -11.41
N ARG A 11 5.38 6.57 -12.54
CA ARG A 11 4.19 5.70 -12.65
C ARG A 11 4.53 4.34 -13.26
N THR A 12 3.61 3.40 -13.14
CA THR A 12 3.66 2.07 -13.77
C THR A 12 2.24 1.66 -14.18
N GLU A 13 2.10 0.67 -15.06
CA GLU A 13 0.80 0.16 -15.51
C GLU A 13 0.41 -1.10 -14.74
N VAL A 14 -0.82 -1.13 -14.20
CA VAL A 14 -1.38 -2.29 -13.51
C VAL A 14 -2.81 -2.52 -14.01
N GLY A 15 -3.06 -3.68 -14.62
CA GLY A 15 -4.40 -4.03 -15.13
C GLY A 15 -5.00 -3.01 -16.11
N GLY A 16 -4.15 -2.31 -16.86
CA GLY A 16 -4.56 -1.23 -17.79
C GLY A 16 -4.81 0.13 -17.13
N VAL A 17 -4.43 0.30 -15.86
CA VAL A 17 -4.50 1.58 -15.14
C VAL A 17 -3.09 2.06 -14.79
N SER A 18 -2.78 3.30 -15.18
CA SER A 18 -1.56 3.98 -14.77
C SER A 18 -1.64 4.34 -13.29
N VAL A 19 -0.76 3.78 -12.46
CA VAL A 19 -0.68 4.01 -11.01
C VAL A 19 0.64 4.66 -10.62
N SER A 20 0.63 5.52 -9.60
CA SER A 20 1.86 6.06 -9.00
C SER A 20 2.71 4.93 -8.39
N ARG A 21 4.03 4.95 -8.61
CA ARG A 21 4.94 3.93 -8.05
C ARG A 21 5.07 4.03 -6.53
N LEU A 22 4.96 5.22 -5.96
CA LEU A 22 4.74 5.38 -4.53
C LEU A 22 3.24 5.30 -4.26
N ILE A 23 2.83 4.59 -3.21
CA ILE A 23 1.42 4.39 -2.84
C ILE A 23 1.20 4.89 -1.41
N ILE A 24 0.09 5.60 -1.22
CA ILE A 24 -0.33 6.10 0.09
C ILE A 24 -0.95 4.94 0.87
N GLY A 25 -0.20 4.42 1.85
CA GLY A 25 -0.67 3.40 2.78
C GLY A 25 -1.39 4.01 3.97
N THR A 26 -2.53 3.42 4.35
CA THR A 26 -3.45 4.04 5.29
C THR A 26 -3.36 3.53 6.74
N ASN A 27 -2.51 2.55 7.06
CA ASN A 27 -2.39 2.04 8.44
C ASN A 27 -2.10 3.15 9.48
N TRP A 28 -1.28 4.14 9.11
CA TRP A 28 -0.94 5.31 9.95
C TRP A 28 -2.00 6.42 9.94
N MET A 29 -3.14 6.19 9.27
CA MET A 29 -4.37 6.98 9.37
C MET A 29 -5.47 6.18 10.10
N LEU A 30 -5.50 4.86 9.93
CA LEU A 30 -6.58 3.98 10.40
C LEU A 30 -6.39 3.42 11.82
N GLY A 31 -5.23 3.61 12.44
CA GLY A 31 -4.96 3.12 13.80
C GLY A 31 -4.23 1.79 13.90
N TYR A 32 -3.50 1.39 12.85
CA TYR A 32 -2.80 0.11 12.81
C TYR A 32 -1.29 0.30 12.96
N SER A 33 -0.80 0.53 14.19
CA SER A 33 0.61 0.87 14.42
C SER A 33 1.58 -0.30 14.24
N HIS A 34 1.14 -1.56 14.43
CA HIS A 34 2.00 -2.73 14.60
C HIS A 34 3.12 -2.53 15.65
N ARG A 35 2.79 -1.77 16.70
CA ARG A 35 3.70 -1.44 17.79
C ARG A 35 3.07 -1.61 19.17
N SER A 36 2.05 -0.80 19.50
CA SER A 36 1.39 -0.89 20.81
C SER A 36 0.02 -0.22 20.78
N PRO A 37 -0.88 -0.59 21.72
CA PRO A 37 -2.18 0.06 21.86
C PRO A 37 -2.10 1.58 22.05
N ALA A 38 -1.05 2.08 22.71
CA ALA A 38 -0.83 3.51 22.89
C ALA A 38 -0.58 4.22 21.54
N GLN A 39 0.17 3.59 20.63
CA GLN A 39 0.41 4.15 19.31
C GLN A 39 -0.82 4.01 18.40
N ASP A 40 -1.59 2.93 18.52
CA ASP A 40 -2.88 2.80 17.83
C ASP A 40 -3.84 3.93 18.24
N CYS A 41 -3.90 4.23 19.54
CA CYS A 41 -4.68 5.33 20.11
C CYS A 41 -4.19 6.71 19.63
N MET A 42 -2.88 6.91 19.55
CA MET A 42 -2.30 8.15 19.02
C MET A 42 -2.72 8.38 17.56
N ILE A 43 -2.64 7.35 16.71
CA ILE A 43 -3.01 7.43 15.30
C ILE A 43 -4.50 7.75 15.15
N THR A 44 -5.37 7.01 15.85
CA THR A 44 -6.82 7.19 15.77
C THR A 44 -7.27 8.56 16.27
N ARG A 45 -6.67 9.06 17.36
CA ARG A 45 -6.96 10.43 17.85
C ARG A 45 -6.56 11.49 16.83
N ARG A 46 -5.37 11.36 16.24
CA ARG A 46 -4.87 12.35 15.27
C ARG A 46 -5.72 12.41 14.01
N HIS A 47 -6.14 11.26 13.49
CA HIS A 47 -6.93 11.13 12.26
C HIS A 47 -8.42 10.93 12.53
N SER A 48 -8.90 11.38 13.68
CA SER A 48 -10.32 11.30 14.05
C SER A 48 -11.23 12.18 13.18
N LYS A 49 -10.64 13.10 12.39
CA LYS A 49 -11.36 14.02 11.52
C LYS A 49 -10.85 13.95 10.07
N PRO A 50 -11.74 14.14 9.07
CA PRO A 50 -11.39 14.15 7.66
C PRO A 50 -10.24 15.12 7.29
N GLU A 51 -10.17 16.29 7.92
CA GLU A 51 -9.18 17.32 7.62
C GLU A 51 -7.75 16.81 7.84
N ALA A 52 -7.51 16.09 8.93
CA ALA A 52 -6.19 15.55 9.25
C ALA A 52 -5.74 14.52 8.21
N ILE A 53 -6.68 13.76 7.65
CA ILE A 53 -6.41 12.81 6.56
C ILE A 53 -6.14 13.57 5.26
N ALA A 54 -6.97 14.58 4.96
CA ALA A 54 -6.84 15.41 3.78
C ALA A 54 -5.48 16.11 3.72
N ASP A 55 -5.01 16.66 4.83
CA ASP A 55 -3.73 17.37 4.92
C ASP A 55 -2.53 16.47 4.56
N VAL A 56 -2.58 15.18 4.92
CA VAL A 56 -1.52 14.21 4.56
C VAL A 56 -1.62 13.82 3.09
N VAL A 57 -2.83 13.49 2.62
CA VAL A 57 -3.08 13.05 1.24
C VAL A 57 -2.80 14.16 0.22
N GLU A 58 -3.10 15.41 0.57
CA GLU A 58 -2.85 16.58 -0.26
C GLU A 58 -1.36 16.70 -0.65
N VAL A 59 -0.44 16.43 0.28
CA VAL A 59 1.01 16.44 0.00
C VAL A 59 1.37 15.45 -1.11
N PHE A 60 0.83 14.23 -1.04
CA PHE A 60 1.05 13.20 -2.06
C PHE A 60 0.44 13.58 -3.41
N LEU A 61 -0.81 14.05 -3.42
CA LEU A 61 -1.51 14.41 -4.65
C LEU A 61 -0.81 15.54 -5.42
N ARG A 62 -0.26 16.54 -4.70
CA ARG A 62 0.52 17.63 -5.31
C ARG A 62 1.79 17.14 -6.02
N GLU A 63 2.32 16.01 -5.58
CA GLU A 63 3.49 15.35 -6.16
C GLU A 63 3.13 14.35 -7.27
N GLY A 64 1.83 14.18 -7.58
CA GLY A 64 1.35 13.18 -8.54
C GLY A 64 1.29 11.75 -7.98
N VAL A 65 1.40 11.60 -6.66
CA VAL A 65 1.19 10.34 -5.95
C VAL A 65 -0.30 10.22 -5.64
N ASP A 66 -1.04 9.54 -6.52
CA ASP A 66 -2.51 9.46 -6.50
C ASP A 66 -3.06 8.05 -6.26
N THR A 67 -2.21 7.07 -5.99
CA THR A 67 -2.65 5.71 -5.60
C THR A 67 -2.72 5.60 -4.08
N VAL A 68 -3.87 5.18 -3.55
CA VAL A 68 -4.08 4.97 -2.10
C VAL A 68 -4.50 3.52 -1.83
N MET A 69 -3.99 2.94 -0.74
CA MET A 69 -4.20 1.56 -0.38
C MET A 69 -4.66 1.43 1.08
N GLY A 70 -5.71 0.66 1.30
CA GLY A 70 -6.27 0.51 2.64
C GLY A 70 -7.45 -0.44 2.72
N LEU A 71 -8.05 -0.46 3.90
CA LEU A 71 -9.33 -1.12 4.17
C LEU A 71 -10.33 -0.01 4.46
N PHE A 72 -11.32 0.17 3.59
CA PHE A 72 -12.21 1.33 3.63
C PHE A 72 -13.64 1.05 4.07
N SER A 73 -14.01 -0.22 4.26
CA SER A 73 -15.32 -0.58 4.80
C SER A 73 -15.57 0.09 6.15
N ASN A 74 -16.79 0.62 6.32
CA ASN A 74 -17.23 1.33 7.52
C ASN A 74 -16.33 2.51 7.96
N ARG A 75 -15.70 3.24 7.03
CA ARG A 75 -14.80 4.38 7.32
C ARG A 75 -15.16 5.66 6.55
N PRO A 76 -16.36 6.23 6.76
CA PRO A 76 -16.80 7.41 6.00
C PRO A 76 -15.85 8.61 6.16
N HIS A 77 -15.35 8.88 7.38
CA HIS A 77 -14.45 10.01 7.64
C HIS A 77 -13.14 9.97 6.84
N VAL A 78 -12.66 8.77 6.48
CA VAL A 78 -11.45 8.59 5.65
C VAL A 78 -11.75 8.95 4.21
N LEU A 79 -12.89 8.46 3.68
CA LEU A 79 -13.35 8.77 2.34
C LEU A 79 -13.72 10.26 2.20
N ASP A 80 -14.22 10.88 3.26
CA ASP A 80 -14.42 12.34 3.34
C ASP A 80 -13.07 13.06 3.21
N GLY A 81 -12.06 12.65 3.97
CA GLY A 81 -10.72 13.24 3.89
C GLY A 81 -10.08 13.09 2.51
N PHE A 82 -10.29 11.96 1.84
CA PHE A 82 -9.88 11.74 0.46
C PHE A 82 -10.56 12.73 -0.49
N ARG A 83 -11.90 12.83 -0.45
CA ARG A 83 -12.65 13.78 -1.28
C ARG A 83 -12.20 15.22 -1.07
N MET A 84 -11.96 15.63 0.19
CA MET A 84 -11.44 16.95 0.51
C MET A 84 -10.06 17.19 -0.13
N ALA A 85 -9.14 16.22 -0.06
CA ALA A 85 -7.83 16.34 -0.69
C ALA A 85 -7.93 16.41 -2.22
N GLU A 86 -8.80 15.59 -2.83
CA GLU A 86 -9.06 15.63 -4.28
C GLU A 86 -9.59 16.99 -4.72
N GLU A 87 -10.52 17.60 -3.97
CA GLU A 87 -11.08 18.93 -4.25
C GLU A 87 -10.03 20.04 -4.11
N ARG A 88 -9.19 19.98 -3.08
CA ARG A 88 -8.11 20.97 -2.85
C ARG A 88 -7.05 20.96 -3.94
N VAL A 89 -6.78 19.81 -4.55
CA VAL A 89 -5.70 19.63 -5.53
C VAL A 89 -6.21 19.55 -6.98
N GLY A 90 -7.46 19.15 -7.20
CA GLY A 90 -8.02 18.89 -8.52
C GLY A 90 -7.53 17.57 -9.14
N ARG A 91 -7.14 16.59 -8.33
CA ARG A 91 -6.65 15.27 -8.78
C ARG A 91 -7.39 14.16 -8.05
N LYS A 92 -7.89 13.17 -8.81
CA LYS A 92 -8.60 12.00 -8.28
C LYS A 92 -7.62 10.94 -7.78
N LEU A 93 -8.00 10.29 -6.68
CA LEU A 93 -7.30 9.14 -6.15
C LEU A 93 -7.72 7.86 -6.88
N ILE A 94 -6.75 6.98 -7.07
CA ILE A 94 -6.96 5.60 -7.47
C ILE A 94 -6.99 4.77 -6.19
N ILE A 95 -8.17 4.25 -5.84
CA ILE A 95 -8.39 3.53 -4.59
C ILE A 95 -8.16 2.03 -4.79
N ILE A 96 -7.23 1.48 -4.00
CA ILE A 96 -7.01 0.06 -3.80
C ILE A 96 -7.60 -0.32 -2.44
N ASP A 97 -8.78 -0.95 -2.46
CA ASP A 97 -9.43 -1.46 -1.26
C ASP A 97 -9.00 -2.91 -0.98
N THR A 98 -8.82 -3.24 0.29
CA THR A 98 -8.36 -4.54 0.78
C THR A 98 -9.36 -5.16 1.75
N PRO A 99 -10.60 -5.48 1.31
CA PRO A 99 -11.64 -5.95 2.20
C PRO A 99 -11.35 -7.35 2.77
N PRO A 100 -11.63 -7.59 4.06
CA PRO A 100 -11.71 -8.94 4.59
C PRO A 100 -13.04 -9.55 4.14
N ILE A 101 -12.97 -10.66 3.41
CA ILE A 101 -14.14 -11.37 2.90
C ILE A 101 -14.35 -12.69 3.66
N ASN A 102 -15.61 -13.13 3.77
CA ASN A 102 -15.93 -14.43 4.34
C ASN A 102 -15.57 -15.53 3.33
N VAL A 103 -14.66 -16.42 3.71
CA VAL A 103 -14.14 -17.49 2.86
C VAL A 103 -14.61 -18.88 3.30
N ASN A 104 -15.69 -19.00 4.06
CA ASN A 104 -16.31 -20.30 4.32
C ASN A 104 -16.97 -20.86 3.04
N ASP A 105 -17.02 -22.19 2.91
CA ASP A 105 -17.61 -22.85 1.75
C ASP A 105 -19.12 -23.07 1.92
N SER A 106 -19.88 -21.99 1.79
CA SER A 106 -21.34 -22.03 1.83
C SER A 106 -21.94 -20.90 1.00
N ALA A 107 -23.19 -21.07 0.57
CA ALA A 107 -23.91 -20.04 -0.16
C ALA A 107 -24.10 -18.74 0.66
N ALA A 108 -24.22 -18.84 1.99
CA ALA A 108 -24.32 -17.67 2.86
C ALA A 108 -23.02 -16.87 2.90
N ALA A 109 -21.89 -17.54 3.14
CA ALA A 109 -20.57 -16.93 3.13
C ALA A 109 -20.23 -16.29 1.78
N ARG A 110 -20.62 -16.95 0.68
CA ARG A 110 -20.47 -16.40 -0.67
C ARG A 110 -21.21 -15.06 -0.84
N ARG A 111 -22.46 -14.97 -0.37
CA ARG A 111 -23.25 -13.72 -0.41
C ARG A 111 -22.64 -12.62 0.46
N GLU A 112 -22.10 -12.97 1.62
CA GLU A 112 -21.41 -12.02 2.51
C GLU A 112 -20.14 -11.46 1.85
N ALA A 113 -19.34 -12.32 1.21
CA ALA A 113 -18.16 -11.90 0.45
C ALA A 113 -18.54 -10.95 -0.70
N GLU A 114 -19.56 -11.29 -1.48
CA GLU A 114 -20.07 -10.46 -2.58
C GLU A 114 -20.57 -9.10 -2.07
N ALA A 115 -21.30 -9.06 -0.95
CA ALA A 115 -21.77 -7.82 -0.35
C ALA A 115 -20.61 -6.90 0.09
N MET A 116 -19.52 -7.47 0.62
CA MET A 116 -18.32 -6.73 0.99
C MET A 116 -17.57 -6.19 -0.24
N ILE A 117 -17.43 -6.99 -1.29
CA ILE A 117 -16.83 -6.57 -2.58
C ILE A 117 -17.67 -5.44 -3.21
N ALA A 118 -19.00 -5.55 -3.17
CA ALA A 118 -19.90 -4.49 -3.63
C ALA A 118 -19.74 -3.20 -2.81
N GLU A 119 -19.45 -3.29 -1.50
CA GLU A 119 -19.12 -2.14 -0.66
C GLU A 119 -17.84 -1.44 -1.12
N SER A 120 -16.77 -2.19 -1.42
CA SER A 120 -15.55 -1.61 -2.00
C SER A 120 -15.83 -0.80 -3.27
N ARG A 121 -16.69 -1.31 -4.16
CA ARG A 121 -17.11 -0.56 -5.36
C ARG A 121 -17.86 0.72 -5.00
N ARG A 122 -18.79 0.66 -4.04
CA ARG A 122 -19.54 1.84 -3.56
C ARG A 122 -18.63 2.91 -2.94
N ASN A 123 -17.51 2.49 -2.33
CA ASN A 123 -16.50 3.39 -1.80
C ASN A 123 -15.61 4.03 -2.88
N GLY A 124 -15.83 3.71 -4.16
CA GLY A 124 -15.08 4.26 -5.28
C GLY A 124 -13.81 3.49 -5.64
N ALA A 125 -13.66 2.25 -5.14
CA ALA A 125 -12.50 1.43 -5.45
C ALA A 125 -12.34 1.20 -6.97
N THR A 126 -11.11 1.36 -7.43
CA THR A 126 -10.66 0.94 -8.77
C THR A 126 -10.18 -0.51 -8.73
N PHE A 127 -9.47 -0.83 -7.64
CA PHE A 127 -8.92 -2.15 -7.36
C PHE A 127 -9.52 -2.71 -6.08
N CYS A 128 -9.80 -4.01 -6.05
CA CYS A 128 -10.29 -4.71 -4.86
C CYS A 128 -9.49 -5.98 -4.64
N PHE A 129 -8.77 -6.08 -3.52
CA PHE A 129 -7.88 -7.19 -3.23
C PHE A 129 -8.39 -7.92 -1.98
N PRO A 130 -8.78 -9.21 -2.06
CA PRO A 130 -9.09 -9.98 -0.87
C PRO A 130 -7.95 -9.86 0.16
N HIS A 131 -8.26 -9.38 1.37
CA HIS A 131 -7.27 -9.10 2.40
C HIS A 131 -6.46 -10.35 2.75
N HIS A 132 -5.20 -10.19 3.14
CA HIS A 132 -4.32 -11.34 3.40
C HIS A 132 -4.93 -12.31 4.43
N SER A 133 -5.61 -11.79 5.46
CA SER A 133 -6.19 -12.60 6.53
C SER A 133 -7.25 -13.60 6.04
N CYS A 134 -7.93 -13.32 4.92
CA CYS A 134 -8.88 -14.26 4.31
C CYS A 134 -8.27 -14.98 3.10
N ALA A 135 -7.45 -14.31 2.29
CA ALA A 135 -6.80 -14.92 1.14
C ALA A 135 -5.88 -16.09 1.54
N GLU A 136 -5.16 -15.97 2.65
CA GLU A 136 -4.25 -16.99 3.16
C GLU A 136 -4.96 -18.27 3.61
N GLN A 137 -6.22 -18.17 4.03
CA GLN A 137 -7.03 -19.34 4.39
C GLN A 137 -7.38 -20.20 3.17
N LEU A 138 -7.28 -19.64 1.96
CA LEU A 138 -7.56 -20.37 0.72
C LEU A 138 -6.38 -21.24 0.26
N VAL A 139 -5.20 -21.07 0.85
CA VAL A 139 -3.97 -21.72 0.40
C VAL A 139 -3.98 -23.20 0.72
N ASN A 140 -3.88 -24.03 -0.32
CA ASN A 140 -3.59 -25.45 -0.19
C ASN A 140 -2.14 -25.74 -0.61
N LYS A 141 -1.22 -25.88 0.36
CA LYS A 141 0.21 -26.11 0.07
C LYS A 141 0.50 -27.46 -0.58
N ASN A 142 -0.31 -28.49 -0.29
CA ASN A 142 -0.13 -29.81 -0.89
C ASN A 142 -0.46 -29.81 -2.39
N LYS A 143 -1.53 -29.10 -2.77
CA LYS A 143 -1.93 -28.95 -4.16
C LYS A 143 -1.21 -27.81 -4.88
N GLN A 144 -0.65 -26.85 -4.14
CA GLN A 144 -0.12 -25.59 -4.66
C GLN A 144 -1.20 -24.75 -5.36
N THR A 145 -2.40 -24.71 -4.78
CA THR A 145 -3.57 -24.05 -5.36
C THR A 145 -4.34 -23.22 -4.33
N MET A 146 -5.26 -22.39 -4.82
CA MET A 146 -6.28 -21.68 -4.06
C MET A 146 -7.64 -21.88 -4.74
N ASP A 147 -8.19 -23.09 -4.66
CA ASP A 147 -9.31 -23.57 -5.49
C ASP A 147 -10.55 -22.64 -5.49
N ARG A 148 -10.80 -21.91 -4.38
CA ARG A 148 -11.94 -20.99 -4.25
C ARG A 148 -11.63 -19.53 -4.61
N LEU A 149 -10.36 -19.17 -4.79
CA LEU A 149 -9.98 -17.80 -5.15
C LEU A 149 -10.66 -17.31 -6.45
N PRO A 150 -10.78 -18.12 -7.53
CA PRO A 150 -11.41 -17.67 -8.78
C PRO A 150 -12.84 -17.13 -8.64
N ASP A 151 -13.64 -17.64 -7.70
CA ASP A 151 -15.02 -17.18 -7.49
C ASP A 151 -15.02 -15.71 -7.00
N TYR A 152 -14.14 -15.36 -6.06
CA TYR A 152 -14.04 -13.98 -5.56
C TYR A 152 -13.42 -13.03 -6.59
N LEU A 153 -12.42 -13.48 -7.36
CA LEU A 153 -11.84 -12.68 -8.45
C LEU A 153 -12.90 -12.36 -9.51
N LYS A 154 -13.76 -13.34 -9.83
CA LYS A 154 -14.91 -13.13 -10.72
C LYS A 154 -15.89 -12.11 -10.15
N MET A 155 -16.27 -12.19 -8.87
CA MET A 155 -17.14 -11.19 -8.24
C MET A 155 -16.57 -9.78 -8.34
N ILE A 156 -15.26 -9.61 -8.13
CA ILE A 156 -14.57 -8.32 -8.25
C ILE A 156 -14.72 -7.75 -9.67
N ARG A 157 -14.51 -8.59 -10.70
CA ARG A 157 -14.73 -8.21 -12.11
C ARG A 157 -16.18 -7.88 -12.40
N ASP A 158 -17.12 -8.68 -11.90
CA ASP A 158 -18.57 -8.46 -12.09
C ASP A 158 -19.03 -7.13 -11.50
N HIS A 159 -18.37 -6.64 -10.43
CA HIS A 159 -18.57 -5.30 -9.86
C HIS A 159 -17.76 -4.19 -10.55
N GLY A 160 -17.09 -4.48 -11.66
CA GLY A 160 -16.36 -3.51 -12.48
C GLY A 160 -15.04 -3.02 -11.88
N MET A 161 -14.44 -3.81 -10.98
CA MET A 161 -13.14 -3.51 -10.36
C MET A 161 -12.05 -4.42 -10.91
N ILE A 162 -10.80 -4.02 -10.69
CA ILE A 162 -9.62 -4.81 -11.06
C ILE A 162 -9.19 -5.68 -9.86
N PRO A 163 -9.13 -7.02 -10.01
CA PRO A 163 -8.67 -7.91 -8.99
C PRO A 163 -7.16 -7.86 -8.85
N GLY A 164 -6.73 -7.86 -7.60
CA GLY A 164 -5.37 -8.14 -7.16
C GLY A 164 -5.45 -9.03 -5.92
N LEU A 165 -4.30 -9.28 -5.30
CA LEU A 165 -4.25 -10.17 -4.14
C LEU A 165 -3.36 -9.62 -3.05
N SER A 166 -3.90 -9.49 -1.84
CA SER A 166 -3.10 -9.09 -0.68
C SER A 166 -2.36 -10.29 -0.11
N ALA A 167 -1.05 -10.43 -0.35
CA ALA A 167 -0.26 -11.57 0.10
C ALA A 167 0.73 -11.18 1.21
N HIS A 168 0.56 -11.70 2.44
CA HIS A 168 1.69 -11.76 3.38
C HIS A 168 2.43 -13.10 3.24
N MET A 169 1.70 -14.18 2.99
CA MET A 169 2.26 -15.46 2.57
C MET A 169 2.79 -15.39 1.11
N PRO A 170 4.09 -15.59 0.89
CA PRO A 170 4.68 -15.53 -0.46
C PRO A 170 4.07 -16.53 -1.46
N GLU A 171 3.57 -17.66 -0.99
CA GLU A 171 2.99 -18.70 -1.84
C GLU A 171 1.77 -18.23 -2.63
N LEU A 172 1.04 -17.21 -2.17
CA LEU A 172 -0.11 -16.67 -2.92
C LEU A 172 0.32 -16.14 -4.29
N ILE A 173 1.50 -15.51 -4.39
CA ILE A 173 2.05 -15.01 -5.65
C ILE A 173 2.43 -16.19 -6.54
N ILE A 174 3.17 -17.14 -5.99
CA ILE A 174 3.66 -18.33 -6.72
C ILE A 174 2.49 -19.11 -7.29
N TYR A 175 1.49 -19.44 -6.45
CA TYR A 175 0.34 -20.24 -6.87
C TYR A 175 -0.56 -19.48 -7.83
N SER A 176 -0.71 -18.15 -7.67
CA SER A 176 -1.46 -17.34 -8.65
C SER A 176 -0.81 -17.38 -10.02
N ASP A 177 0.50 -17.17 -10.11
CA ASP A 177 1.23 -17.18 -11.37
C ASP A 177 1.27 -18.57 -12.01
N GLN A 178 1.41 -19.63 -11.22
CA GLN A 178 1.43 -21.02 -11.72
C GLN A 178 0.08 -21.47 -12.26
N ASN A 179 -1.02 -21.11 -11.57
CA ASN A 179 -2.37 -21.53 -11.93
C ASN A 179 -3.09 -20.55 -12.86
N GLY A 180 -2.49 -19.40 -13.18
CA GLY A 180 -3.08 -18.41 -14.09
C GLY A 180 -4.35 -17.76 -13.53
N TYR A 181 -4.41 -17.52 -12.22
CA TYR A 181 -5.54 -16.81 -11.61
C TYR A 181 -5.63 -15.37 -12.14
N ASP A 182 -6.86 -14.85 -12.26
CA ASP A 182 -7.14 -13.49 -12.73
C ASP A 182 -6.73 -12.43 -11.70
N VAL A 183 -5.43 -12.21 -11.57
CA VAL A 183 -4.81 -11.28 -10.63
C VAL A 183 -3.90 -10.34 -11.42
N GLU A 184 -4.10 -9.03 -11.32
CA GLU A 184 -3.31 -8.05 -12.07
C GLU A 184 -2.08 -7.54 -11.32
N THR A 185 -2.04 -7.73 -10.00
CA THR A 185 -0.93 -7.30 -9.13
C THR A 185 -1.04 -7.97 -7.77
N TYR A 186 0.06 -7.95 -7.03
CA TYR A 186 0.17 -8.52 -5.69
C TYR A 186 0.56 -7.45 -4.68
N ILE A 187 0.06 -7.52 -3.45
CA ILE A 187 0.71 -6.88 -2.30
C ILE A 187 1.68 -7.89 -1.69
N GLN A 188 2.92 -7.49 -1.40
CA GLN A 188 3.89 -8.33 -0.68
C GLN A 188 4.59 -7.52 0.40
N ILE A 189 4.76 -8.09 1.60
CA ILE A 189 5.62 -7.47 2.61
C ILE A 189 7.06 -7.55 2.15
N PHE A 190 7.77 -6.42 2.13
CA PHE A 190 9.20 -6.37 1.81
C PHE A 190 9.90 -5.24 2.55
N ASN A 191 10.90 -5.57 3.38
CA ASN A 191 11.69 -4.59 4.12
C ASN A 191 13.05 -5.17 4.56
N ALA A 192 14.00 -4.28 4.86
CA ALA A 192 15.41 -4.62 5.08
C ALA A 192 15.70 -5.49 6.31
N ILE A 193 14.73 -5.69 7.21
CA ILE A 193 14.95 -6.40 8.49
C ILE A 193 14.04 -7.61 8.68
N GLY A 194 13.36 -8.11 7.64
CA GLY A 194 12.51 -9.30 7.80
C GLY A 194 11.19 -9.03 8.51
N PHE A 195 10.82 -7.78 8.83
CA PHE A 195 9.69 -7.50 9.72
C PHE A 195 8.37 -8.00 9.11
N LEU A 196 7.74 -8.96 9.80
CA LEU A 196 6.50 -9.65 9.40
C LEU A 196 6.59 -10.43 8.08
N MET A 197 7.78 -10.65 7.55
CA MET A 197 7.97 -11.61 6.44
C MET A 197 8.02 -13.02 7.01
N GLN A 198 7.44 -13.98 6.29
CA GLN A 198 7.40 -15.38 6.74
C GLN A 198 8.68 -16.16 6.43
N VAL A 199 9.47 -15.64 5.51
CA VAL A 199 10.74 -16.20 5.02
C VAL A 199 11.73 -15.06 4.83
N GLU A 200 12.98 -15.40 4.56
CA GLU A 200 14.10 -14.48 4.46
C GLU A 200 13.90 -13.42 3.37
N VAL A 201 14.54 -12.26 3.58
CA VAL A 201 14.44 -11.09 2.68
C VAL A 201 14.81 -11.48 1.25
N GLU A 202 15.86 -12.29 1.08
CA GLU A 202 16.38 -12.77 -0.19
C GLU A 202 15.38 -13.67 -0.91
N TYR A 203 14.62 -14.47 -0.17
CA TYR A 203 13.60 -15.34 -0.74
C TYR A 203 12.39 -14.54 -1.22
N ILE A 204 11.94 -13.57 -0.41
CA ILE A 204 10.89 -12.63 -0.84
C ILE A 204 11.34 -11.83 -2.06
N HIS A 205 12.60 -11.34 -2.07
CA HIS A 205 13.18 -10.66 -3.23
C HIS A 205 13.13 -11.54 -4.49
N ARG A 206 13.51 -12.83 -4.38
CA ARG A 206 13.43 -13.78 -5.49
C ARG A 206 11.99 -13.94 -6.01
N ILE A 207 11.01 -13.97 -5.13
CA ILE A 207 9.59 -14.07 -5.51
C ILE A 207 9.13 -12.80 -6.21
N ILE A 208 9.45 -11.62 -5.68
CA ILE A 208 9.11 -10.35 -6.31
C ILE A 208 9.68 -10.31 -7.72
N TRP A 209 10.95 -10.66 -7.89
CA TRP A 209 11.59 -10.66 -9.20
C TRP A 209 11.05 -11.71 -10.16
N GLY A 210 10.62 -12.86 -9.65
CA GLY A 210 10.00 -13.93 -10.42
C GLY A 210 8.52 -13.75 -10.73
N ALA A 211 7.84 -12.78 -10.10
CA ALA A 211 6.40 -12.57 -10.27
C ALA A 211 6.06 -12.16 -11.71
N LYS A 212 5.01 -12.73 -12.30
CA LYS A 212 4.57 -12.41 -13.68
C LYS A 212 3.90 -11.04 -13.80
N LYS A 213 3.47 -10.47 -12.67
CA LYS A 213 2.81 -9.16 -12.57
C LYS A 213 3.61 -8.21 -11.67
N PRO A 214 3.38 -6.88 -11.77
CA PRO A 214 3.94 -5.92 -10.82
C PRO A 214 3.57 -6.26 -9.37
N VAL A 215 4.44 -5.88 -8.44
CA VAL A 215 4.23 -6.10 -7.00
C VAL A 215 4.22 -4.76 -6.26
N MET A 216 3.18 -4.57 -5.44
CA MET A 216 3.04 -3.47 -4.51
C MET A 216 3.64 -3.85 -3.18
N THR A 217 4.86 -3.42 -2.91
CA THR A 217 5.52 -3.73 -1.64
C THR A 217 4.95 -2.89 -0.50
N ILE A 218 4.83 -3.49 0.69
CA ILE A 218 4.37 -2.81 1.90
C ILE A 218 5.37 -2.97 3.05
N LYS A 219 5.20 -2.08 4.05
CA LYS A 219 5.99 -2.02 5.28
C LYS A 219 7.49 -1.71 5.08
N PRO A 220 7.91 -0.82 4.14
CA PRO A 220 9.32 -0.54 3.89
C PRO A 220 10.06 -0.02 5.13
N MET A 221 9.37 0.71 6.02
CA MET A 221 9.92 1.20 7.30
C MET A 221 9.74 0.24 8.49
N ALA A 222 9.28 -0.99 8.28
CA ALA A 222 9.05 -1.99 9.33
C ALA A 222 8.21 -1.44 10.53
N ALA A 223 7.13 -0.71 10.20
CA ALA A 223 6.32 0.04 11.15
C ALA A 223 7.19 0.96 12.04
N GLY A 224 8.03 1.78 11.42
CA GLY A 224 8.90 2.77 12.06
C GLY A 224 10.15 2.21 12.74
N ARG A 225 10.40 0.89 12.70
CA ARG A 225 11.66 0.30 13.22
C ARG A 225 12.86 0.69 12.36
N LEU A 226 12.61 0.97 11.08
CA LEU A 226 13.55 1.61 10.17
C LEU A 226 13.14 3.06 9.96
N THR A 227 14.12 3.94 9.83
CA THR A 227 13.86 5.31 9.36
C THR A 227 13.42 5.28 7.89
N PRO A 228 12.70 6.30 7.41
CA PRO A 228 12.37 6.43 5.99
C PRO A 228 13.60 6.30 5.09
N PHE A 229 14.72 6.95 5.45
CA PHE A 229 15.97 6.87 4.69
C PHE A 229 16.46 5.43 4.49
N VAL A 230 16.49 4.61 5.55
CA VAL A 230 16.95 3.22 5.46
C VAL A 230 15.96 2.35 4.71
N GLY A 231 14.67 2.41 5.08
CA GLY A 231 13.64 1.54 4.52
C GLY A 231 13.37 1.79 3.03
N LEU A 232 13.28 3.05 2.63
CA LEU A 232 12.97 3.43 1.24
C LEU A 232 14.18 3.25 0.33
N THR A 233 15.39 3.61 0.78
CA THR A 233 16.60 3.37 -0.02
C THR A 233 16.78 1.88 -0.32
N PHE A 234 16.60 1.01 0.69
CA PHE A 234 16.59 -0.44 0.47
C PHE A 234 15.51 -0.85 -0.54
N SER A 235 14.26 -0.46 -0.30
CA SER A 235 13.12 -0.94 -1.09
C SER A 235 13.26 -0.54 -2.55
N TRP A 236 13.57 0.74 -2.84
CA TRP A 236 13.70 1.23 -4.22
C TRP A 236 14.86 0.61 -5.00
N ASN A 237 15.96 0.27 -4.34
CA ASN A 237 17.10 -0.37 -4.99
C ASN A 237 16.91 -1.88 -5.19
N ALA A 238 16.04 -2.53 -4.40
CA ALA A 238 15.89 -3.98 -4.41
C ALA A 238 14.68 -4.47 -5.24
N ILE A 239 13.65 -3.64 -5.47
CA ILE A 239 12.50 -4.02 -6.30
C ILE A 239 12.72 -3.72 -7.79
N ARG A 240 11.87 -4.27 -8.67
CA ARG A 240 11.99 -4.04 -10.12
C ARG A 240 11.48 -2.64 -10.51
N PRO A 241 11.86 -2.12 -11.69
CA PRO A 241 11.35 -0.84 -12.19
C PRO A 241 9.82 -0.76 -12.36
N CYS A 242 9.12 -1.88 -12.51
CA CYS A 242 7.66 -1.93 -12.62
C CYS A 242 6.95 -2.02 -11.26
N ASP A 243 7.66 -2.31 -10.17
CA ASP A 243 7.10 -2.51 -8.84
C ASP A 243 6.88 -1.19 -8.10
N MET A 244 6.03 -1.24 -7.07
CA MET A 244 5.60 -0.08 -6.27
C MET A 244 6.00 -0.22 -4.80
N VAL A 245 6.03 0.90 -4.08
CA VAL A 245 6.31 0.98 -2.63
C VAL A 245 5.16 1.69 -1.93
N THR A 246 4.59 1.06 -0.91
CA THR A 246 3.47 1.61 -0.12
C THR A 246 3.96 2.11 1.23
N VAL A 247 3.69 3.38 1.53
CA VAL A 247 4.18 4.08 2.73
C VAL A 247 3.05 4.61 3.58
N GLY A 248 3.12 4.41 4.89
CA GLY A 248 2.21 5.05 5.83
C GLY A 248 2.87 6.25 6.49
N CYS A 249 2.15 7.37 6.52
CA CYS A 249 2.59 8.64 7.09
C CYS A 249 1.54 9.14 8.09
N MET A 250 2.00 9.73 9.20
CA MET A 250 1.12 10.25 10.26
C MET A 250 0.92 11.77 10.12
N THR A 251 1.82 12.46 9.44
CA THR A 251 1.79 13.92 9.29
C THR A 251 2.10 14.34 7.85
N PRO A 252 1.70 15.56 7.44
CA PRO A 252 2.10 16.13 6.16
C PRO A 252 3.62 16.24 6.00
N ALA A 253 4.36 16.48 7.09
CA ALA A 253 5.81 16.52 7.08
C ALA A 253 6.42 15.13 6.82
N ASP A 254 5.84 14.08 7.41
CA ASP A 254 6.24 12.69 7.12
C ASP A 254 6.01 12.38 5.63
N ALA A 255 4.87 12.82 5.07
CA ALA A 255 4.55 12.63 3.66
C ALA A 255 5.57 13.33 2.74
N ALA A 256 5.92 14.58 3.03
CA ALA A 256 6.93 15.31 2.27
C ALA A 256 8.31 14.62 2.35
N GLU A 257 8.70 14.15 3.54
CA GLU A 257 9.97 13.45 3.76
C GLU A 257 10.04 12.14 2.97
N VAL A 258 9.00 11.29 3.01
CA VAL A 258 9.02 10.02 2.27
C VAL A 258 9.00 10.22 0.75
N VAL A 259 8.33 11.26 0.25
CA VAL A 259 8.34 11.60 -1.17
C VAL A 259 9.74 12.03 -1.60
N GLU A 260 10.37 12.95 -0.87
CA GLU A 260 11.72 13.42 -1.18
C GLU A 260 12.75 12.29 -1.18
N ILE A 261 12.74 11.44 -0.14
CA ILE A 261 13.65 10.30 -0.06
C ILE A 261 13.42 9.31 -1.20
N SER A 262 12.15 9.04 -1.53
CA SER A 262 11.82 8.11 -2.61
C SER A 262 12.28 8.63 -3.97
N ARG A 263 12.08 9.93 -4.24
CA ARG A 263 12.59 10.56 -5.48
C ARG A 263 14.10 10.50 -5.53
N ALA A 264 14.78 10.89 -4.46
CA ALA A 264 16.24 10.88 -4.38
C ALA A 264 16.81 9.49 -4.65
N ALA A 265 16.19 8.43 -4.12
CA ALA A 265 16.57 7.05 -4.38
C ALA A 265 16.40 6.66 -5.87
N LEU A 266 15.29 7.04 -6.50
CA LEU A 266 15.01 6.77 -7.92
C LEU A 266 15.89 7.59 -8.87
N GLU A 267 16.28 8.79 -8.46
CA GLU A 267 17.15 9.72 -9.21
C GLU A 267 18.65 9.49 -8.90
N HIS A 268 18.98 8.51 -8.05
CA HIS A 268 20.33 8.20 -7.61
C HIS A 268 21.11 9.41 -7.07
N ARG A 269 20.43 10.23 -6.25
CA ARG A 269 21.02 11.41 -5.59
C ARG A 269 20.79 11.41 -4.08
N PRO A 270 21.52 12.22 -3.31
CA PRO A 270 21.18 12.47 -1.90
C PRO A 270 19.81 13.16 -1.77
N PRO A 271 19.04 12.85 -0.70
CA PRO A 271 17.80 13.56 -0.41
C PRO A 271 18.08 14.95 0.17
N GLU A 272 17.29 15.93 -0.25
CA GLU A 272 17.37 17.32 0.21
C GLU A 272 16.52 17.49 1.48
N LEU A 273 17.09 17.15 2.64
CA LEU A 273 16.40 17.22 3.93
C LEU A 273 17.14 18.10 4.94
N SER A 274 16.39 18.72 5.84
CA SER A 274 16.98 19.38 7.01
C SER A 274 17.63 18.36 7.93
N GLY A 275 18.81 18.68 8.47
CA GLY A 275 19.47 17.85 9.47
C GLY A 275 18.62 17.66 10.73
N ARG A 276 18.73 16.48 11.35
CA ARG A 276 17.98 16.14 12.57
C ARG A 276 18.26 17.14 13.71
N ALA A 277 17.24 17.37 14.53
CA ALA A 277 17.42 18.07 15.79
C ALA A 277 18.34 17.24 16.71
N SER A 278 19.32 17.90 17.32
CA SER A 278 20.19 17.33 18.35
C SER A 278 20.38 18.38 19.43
N PRO A 279 20.31 18.02 20.73
CA PRO A 279 20.64 18.95 21.82
C PRO A 279 22.04 19.56 21.71
N LYS A 280 22.95 18.89 21.00
CA LYS A 280 24.29 19.37 20.65
C LYS A 280 24.53 19.13 19.17
N LYS A 281 24.39 20.17 18.34
CA LYS A 281 24.88 20.13 16.96
C LYS A 281 26.37 20.45 16.99
N THR A 282 27.22 19.45 16.80
CA THR A 282 28.65 19.66 16.58
C THR A 282 28.85 20.48 15.31
N GLU A 283 29.61 21.58 15.39
CA GLU A 283 29.72 22.59 14.32
C GLU A 283 30.19 22.04 12.96
N ILE A 284 30.87 20.89 12.97
CA ILE A 284 31.44 20.22 11.79
C ILE A 284 30.37 19.43 10.99
N MET A 285 29.23 19.10 11.58
CA MET A 285 28.15 18.31 10.94
C MET A 285 26.95 19.19 10.56
N LYS A 286 27.20 20.31 9.86
CA LYS A 286 26.16 21.18 9.31
C LYS A 286 25.72 20.75 7.92
#